data_AF-A0A8S3ELI5-F1
#
_entry.id   AF-A0A8S3ELI5-F1
#
_cell.length_a   1.000
_cell.length_b   1.000
_cell.length_c   1.000
_cell.angle_alpha   90.00
_cell.angle_beta   90.00
_cell.angle_gamma   90.00
#
_symmetry.space_group_name_H-M   'P 1'
#
loop_
_entity.id
_entity.type
_entity.pdbx_description
1 polymer ?
#
loop_
_entity_poly.entity_id
_entity_poly.type
_entity_poly.pdbx_seq_one_letter_code
_entity_poly.pdbx_strand_id
1 'polypeptide(L)'
;QFQTVKKVIDIPSSILNLILSDLKKNDLILNSKDRKVLEEFVSLFELFNEATVLTQGESYATICLVAPTVLGILFDLERELGSSTLTLVSLCEALIASIKARFSGLLRYFEIDVPFNTY
;
A
#
# COMPACT_ATOMS: atom_id res chain seq x y z
N GLN A 1 1.50 13.76 2.10
CA GLN A 1 0.35 13.31 2.92
C GLN A 1 0.56 11.89 3.45
N PHE A 2 0.95 10.89 2.64
CA PHE A 2 1.30 9.53 3.12
C PHE A 2 2.29 9.51 4.30
N GLN A 3 3.42 10.21 4.17
CA GLN A 3 4.45 10.29 5.22
C GLN A 3 3.92 10.89 6.55
N THR A 4 2.89 11.74 6.49
CA THR A 4 2.24 12.27 7.68
C THR A 4 1.42 11.19 8.38
N VAL A 5 0.65 10.40 7.62
CA VAL A 5 -0.14 9.28 8.16
C VAL A 5 0.76 8.22 8.77
N LYS A 6 1.86 7.86 8.08
CA LYS A 6 2.87 6.93 8.61
C LYS A 6 3.40 7.36 9.97
N LYS A 7 3.80 8.62 10.11
CA LYS A 7 4.28 9.18 11.39
C LYS A 7 3.22 9.15 12.49
N VAL A 8 1.94 9.33 12.17
CA VAL A 8 0.86 9.23 13.17
C VAL A 8 0.72 7.79 13.67
N ILE A 9 0.89 6.81 12.78
CA ILE A 9 0.88 5.38 13.13
C ILE A 9 2.12 4.99 13.93
N ASP A 10 3.26 5.65 13.77
CA ASP A 10 4.43 5.40 14.62
C ASP A 10 4.21 5.83 16.09
N ILE A 11 3.23 6.68 16.37
CA ILE A 11 2.89 7.09 17.74
C ILE A 11 2.10 5.97 18.42
N PRO A 12 2.52 5.51 19.63
CA PRO A 12 1.76 4.55 20.42
C PRO A 12 0.32 5.01 20.64
N SER A 13 -0.66 4.12 20.41
CA SER A 13 -2.08 4.47 20.49
C SER A 13 -2.50 5.09 21.83
N SER A 14 -1.88 4.68 22.93
CA SER A 14 -2.11 5.26 24.26
C SER A 14 -1.70 6.73 24.32
N ILE A 15 -0.54 7.08 23.76
CA ILE A 15 0.00 8.43 23.72
C ILE A 15 -0.83 9.29 22.76
N LEU A 16 -1.12 8.78 21.56
CA LEU A 16 -1.92 9.49 20.56
C LEU A 16 -3.31 9.84 21.11
N ASN A 17 -4.00 8.86 21.71
CA ASN A 17 -5.33 9.07 22.27
C ASN A 17 -5.32 10.01 23.48
N LEU A 18 -4.26 10.00 24.30
CA LEU A 18 -4.08 10.95 25.39
C LEU A 18 -3.92 12.38 24.86
N ILE A 19 -3.05 12.60 23.88
CA ILE A 19 -2.85 13.93 23.24
C ILE A 19 -4.15 14.43 22.63
N LEU A 20 -4.88 13.57 21.91
CA LEU A 20 -6.16 13.93 21.28
C LEU A 20 -7.23 14.27 22.33
N SER A 21 -7.23 13.57 23.46
CA SER A 21 -8.14 13.85 24.58
C SER A 21 -7.82 15.21 25.22
N ASP A 22 -6.54 15.50 25.46
CA ASP A 22 -6.08 16.78 26.02
C ASP A 22 -6.43 17.96 25.11
N LEU A 23 -6.35 17.75 23.79
CA LEU A 23 -6.75 18.72 22.77
C LEU A 23 -8.26 18.80 22.53
N LYS A 24 -9.07 18.01 23.26
CA LYS A 24 -10.53 17.90 23.12
C LYS A 24 -10.97 17.47 21.71
N LYS A 25 -10.14 16.69 21.02
CA LYS A 25 -10.37 16.12 19.68
C LYS A 25 -10.82 14.66 19.77
N ASN A 26 -11.90 14.44 20.51
CA ASN A 26 -12.40 13.10 20.83
C ASN A 26 -12.91 12.34 19.59
N ASP A 27 -13.30 13.06 18.54
CA ASP A 27 -13.71 12.55 17.23
C ASP A 27 -12.57 11.90 16.44
N LEU A 28 -11.32 12.17 16.81
CA LEU A 28 -10.12 11.63 16.17
C LEU A 28 -9.50 10.47 16.95
N ILE A 29 -10.06 10.10 18.10
CA ILE A 29 -9.56 8.99 18.92
C ILE A 29 -9.77 7.69 18.16
N LEU A 30 -8.67 6.99 17.89
CA LEU A 30 -8.69 5.75 17.14
C LEU A 30 -8.94 4.58 18.08
N ASN A 31 -9.98 3.79 17.79
CA ASN A 31 -10.13 2.47 18.38
C ASN A 31 -9.18 1.47 17.70
N SER A 32 -9.10 0.24 18.23
CA SER A 32 -8.21 -0.80 17.70
C SER A 32 -8.48 -1.16 16.24
N LYS A 33 -9.74 -1.12 15.81
CA LYS A 33 -10.14 -1.41 14.43
C LYS A 33 -9.70 -0.30 13.47
N ASP A 34 -9.96 0.96 13.82
CA ASP A 34 -9.58 2.11 12.98
C ASP A 34 -8.06 2.21 12.86
N ARG A 35 -7.36 1.93 13.96
CA ARG A 35 -5.90 1.86 13.98
C ARG A 35 -5.37 0.77 13.05
N LYS A 36 -5.93 -0.44 13.14
CA LYS A 36 -5.56 -1.56 12.25
C LYS A 36 -5.79 -1.23 10.78
N VAL A 37 -6.91 -0.59 10.45
CA VAL A 37 -7.20 -0.15 9.08
C VAL A 37 -6.14 0.85 8.58
N LEU A 38 -5.72 1.80 9.43
CA LEU A 38 -4.68 2.75 9.07
C LEU A 38 -3.29 2.10 8.94
N GLU A 39 -2.97 1.12 9.78
CA GLU A 39 -1.74 0.33 9.69
C GLU A 39 -1.69 -0.47 8.37
N GLU A 40 -2.78 -1.14 8.02
CA GLU A 40 -2.89 -1.84 6.72
C GLU A 40 -2.78 -0.86 5.55
N PHE A 41 -3.45 0.30 5.63
CA PHE A 41 -3.32 1.34 4.62
C PHE A 41 -1.87 1.79 4.45
N VAL A 42 -1.16 2.06 5.54
CA VAL A 42 0.26 2.46 5.47
C VAL A 42 1.10 1.35 4.84
N SER A 43 0.90 0.09 5.25
CA SER A 43 1.63 -1.06 4.72
C SER A 43 1.45 -1.23 3.21
N LEU A 44 0.21 -1.19 2.71
CA LEU A 44 -0.08 -1.34 1.28
C LEU A 44 0.55 -0.21 0.46
N PHE A 45 0.49 1.04 0.95
CA PHE A 45 1.04 2.20 0.24
C PHE A 45 2.56 2.33 0.37
N GLU A 46 3.19 1.69 1.36
CA GLU A 46 4.65 1.68 1.48
C GLU A 46 5.29 1.00 0.26
N LEU A 47 4.70 -0.07 -0.26
CA LEU A 47 5.16 -0.76 -1.49
C LEU A 47 5.31 0.21 -2.66
N PHE A 48 4.34 1.13 -2.81
CA PHE A 48 4.36 2.14 -3.87
C PHE A 48 5.32 3.28 -3.56
N ASN A 49 5.48 3.65 -2.27
CA ASN A 49 6.44 4.65 -1.84
C ASN A 49 7.87 4.19 -2.13
N GLU A 50 8.21 2.94 -1.79
CA GLU A 50 9.51 2.33 -2.10
C GLU A 50 9.75 2.27 -3.61
N ALA A 51 8.77 1.80 -4.38
CA ALA A 51 8.82 1.80 -5.83
C ALA A 51 9.05 3.20 -6.42
N THR A 52 8.41 4.22 -5.85
CA THR A 52 8.60 5.62 -6.27
C THR A 52 10.03 6.08 -6.01
N VAL A 53 10.56 5.83 -4.82
CA VAL A 53 11.95 6.17 -4.45
C VAL A 53 12.96 5.45 -5.35
N LEU A 54 12.71 4.18 -5.67
CA LEU A 54 13.58 3.38 -6.53
C LEU A 54 13.52 3.80 -8.00
N THR A 55 12.35 4.17 -8.53
CA THR A 55 12.20 4.46 -9.96
C THR A 55 12.43 5.92 -10.33
N GLN A 56 12.36 6.84 -9.36
CA GLN A 56 12.63 8.27 -9.53
C GLN A 56 14.02 8.70 -9.05
N GLY A 57 14.88 7.75 -8.67
CA GLY A 57 16.27 8.05 -8.30
C GLY A 57 17.06 8.54 -9.51
N GLU A 58 17.55 9.79 -9.49
CA GLU A 58 18.37 10.37 -10.57
C GLU A 58 19.81 9.82 -10.60
N SER A 59 20.21 9.05 -9.58
CA SER A 59 21.59 8.59 -9.38
C SER A 59 21.90 7.20 -9.94
N TYR A 60 20.91 6.47 -10.48
CA TYR A 60 21.09 5.12 -11.05
C TYR A 60 20.14 4.86 -12.21
N ALA A 61 20.47 3.89 -13.08
CA ALA A 61 19.63 3.53 -14.22
C ALA A 61 18.34 2.85 -13.74
N THR A 62 17.23 3.59 -13.74
CA THR A 62 15.95 3.14 -13.17
C THR A 62 15.08 2.31 -14.13
N ILE A 63 15.33 2.37 -15.44
CA ILE A 63 14.48 1.71 -16.44
C ILE A 63 14.49 0.18 -16.31
N CYS A 64 15.65 -0.41 -15.97
CA CYS A 64 15.79 -1.84 -15.74
C CYS A 64 15.09 -2.30 -14.45
N LEU A 65 14.78 -1.38 -13.54
CA LEU A 65 14.14 -1.66 -12.27
C LEU A 65 12.62 -1.60 -12.35
N VAL A 66 12.04 -1.02 -13.41
CA VAL A 66 10.58 -0.90 -13.56
C VAL A 66 9.90 -2.27 -13.54
N ALA A 67 10.37 -3.22 -14.35
CA ALA A 67 9.75 -4.54 -14.43
C ALA A 67 9.85 -5.31 -13.10
N PRO A 68 11.04 -5.48 -12.48
CA PRO A 68 11.14 -6.13 -11.17
C PRO A 68 10.30 -5.45 -10.09
N THR A 69 10.23 -4.13 -10.09
CA THR A 69 9.45 -3.37 -9.08
C THR A 69 7.96 -3.61 -9.24
N VAL A 70 7.42 -3.52 -10.47
CA VAL A 70 6.00 -3.78 -10.74
C VAL A 70 5.62 -5.20 -10.33
N LEU A 71 6.48 -6.18 -10.66
CA LEU A 71 6.27 -7.57 -10.28
C LEU A 71 6.31 -7.77 -8.76
N GLY A 72 7.28 -7.14 -8.07
CA GLY A 72 7.39 -7.18 -6.62
C GLY A 72 6.12 -6.68 -5.93
N ILE A 73 5.63 -5.49 -6.31
CA ILE A 73 4.38 -4.93 -5.76
C ILE A 73 3.21 -5.89 -6.03
N LEU A 74 3.11 -6.44 -7.24
CA LEU A 74 2.00 -7.35 -7.58
C LEU A 74 2.01 -8.59 -6.69
N PHE A 75 3.16 -9.25 -6.53
CA PHE A 75 3.29 -10.43 -5.68
C PHE A 75 3.04 -10.12 -4.20
N ASP A 76 3.51 -8.97 -3.72
CA ASP A 76 3.28 -8.54 -2.35
C ASP A 76 1.80 -8.30 -2.08
N LEU A 77 1.09 -7.65 -3.01
CA LEU A 77 -0.36 -7.46 -2.90
C LEU A 77 -1.14 -8.79 -2.98
N GLU A 78 -0.77 -9.71 -3.87
CA GLU A 78 -1.39 -11.03 -3.96
C GLU A 78 -1.16 -11.85 -2.68
N ARG A 79 0.03 -11.72 -2.07
CA ARG A 79 0.34 -12.33 -0.77
C ARG A 79 -0.50 -11.73 0.36
N GLU A 80 -0.62 -10.41 0.42
CA GLU A 80 -1.46 -9.73 1.42
C GLU A 80 -2.94 -10.10 1.26
N LEU A 81 -3.44 -10.21 0.03
CA LEU A 81 -4.81 -10.64 -0.25
C LEU A 81 -5.09 -12.07 0.24
N GLY A 82 -4.07 -12.95 0.23
CA GLY A 82 -4.15 -14.29 0.81
C GLY A 82 -4.17 -14.34 2.33
N SER A 83 -3.92 -13.22 3.02
CA SER A 83 -3.89 -13.15 4.47
C SER A 83 -5.30 -13.08 5.07
N SER A 84 -5.60 -13.99 6.01
CA SER A 84 -6.90 -14.01 6.71
C SER A 84 -7.11 -12.80 7.64
N THR A 85 -6.08 -11.98 7.86
CA THR A 85 -6.15 -10.82 8.74
C THR A 85 -6.36 -9.51 8.02
N LEU A 86 -6.35 -9.49 6.68
CA LEU A 86 -6.51 -8.27 5.89
C LEU A 86 -7.94 -7.71 6.04
N THR A 87 -8.04 -6.47 6.47
CA THR A 87 -9.29 -5.73 6.61
C THR A 87 -9.61 -4.96 5.31
N LEU A 88 -8.58 -4.43 4.64
CA LEU A 88 -8.68 -3.63 3.41
C LEU A 88 -8.71 -4.47 2.11
N VAL A 89 -9.49 -5.56 2.10
CA VAL A 89 -9.58 -6.51 0.97
C VAL A 89 -9.89 -5.80 -0.35
N SER A 90 -10.98 -5.02 -0.41
CA SER A 90 -11.42 -4.37 -1.65
C SER A 90 -10.41 -3.34 -2.17
N LEU A 91 -9.65 -2.69 -1.28
CA LEU A 91 -8.58 -1.78 -1.69
C LEU A 91 -7.43 -2.58 -2.31
N CYS A 92 -7.03 -3.68 -1.68
CA CYS A 92 -5.98 -4.56 -2.20
C CYS A 92 -6.36 -5.12 -3.58
N GLU A 93 -7.60 -5.61 -3.75
CA GLU A 93 -8.12 -6.08 -5.05
C GLU A 93 -8.09 -4.96 -6.11
N ALA A 94 -8.52 -3.75 -5.75
CA ALA A 94 -8.50 -2.60 -6.66
C ALA A 94 -7.07 -2.22 -7.07
N LEU A 95 -6.10 -2.29 -6.16
CA LEU A 95 -4.69 -2.05 -6.45
C LEU A 95 -4.12 -3.11 -7.39
N ILE A 96 -4.41 -4.40 -7.16
CA ILE A 96 -4.02 -5.50 -8.04
C ILE A 96 -4.60 -5.30 -9.44
N ALA A 97 -5.91 -5.04 -9.52
CA ALA A 97 -6.59 -4.80 -10.80
C ALA A 97 -5.98 -3.58 -11.53
N SER A 98 -5.68 -2.52 -10.80
CA SER A 98 -5.04 -1.30 -11.32
C SER A 98 -3.65 -1.58 -11.92
N ILE A 99 -2.82 -2.40 -11.25
CA ILE A 99 -1.51 -2.83 -11.75
C ILE A 99 -1.66 -3.70 -12.98
N LYS A 100 -2.51 -4.73 -12.91
CA LYS A 100 -2.79 -5.66 -14.02
C LYS A 100 -3.25 -4.93 -15.27
N ALA A 101 -4.13 -3.95 -15.13
CA ALA A 101 -4.61 -3.14 -16.25
C ALA A 101 -3.48 -2.30 -16.88
N ARG A 102 -2.74 -1.55 -16.05
CA ARG A 102 -1.69 -0.60 -16.51
C ARG A 102 -0.46 -1.30 -17.09
N PHE A 103 -0.09 -2.44 -16.54
CA PHE A 103 1.12 -3.17 -16.92
C PHE A 103 0.82 -4.48 -17.67
N SER A 104 -0.38 -4.62 -18.24
CA SER A 104 -0.81 -5.84 -18.96
C SER A 104 0.17 -6.27 -20.06
N GLY A 105 0.74 -5.35 -20.83
CA GLY A 105 1.75 -5.65 -21.84
C GLY A 105 3.05 -6.22 -21.24
N LEU A 106 3.49 -5.67 -20.11
CA LEU A 106 4.66 -6.15 -19.38
C LEU A 106 4.40 -7.55 -18.79
N LEU A 107 3.26 -7.75 -18.14
CA LEU A 107 2.90 -9.02 -17.52
C LEU A 107 2.78 -10.15 -18.56
N ARG A 108 2.21 -9.86 -19.74
CA ARG A 108 2.17 -10.83 -20.85
C ARG A 108 3.56 -11.21 -21.36
N TYR A 109 4.49 -10.25 -21.41
CA TYR A 109 5.88 -10.53 -21.80
C TYR A 109 6.56 -11.50 -20.84
N PHE A 110 6.20 -11.46 -19.55
CA PHE A 110 6.70 -12.38 -18.53
C PHE A 110 5.81 -13.62 -18.31
N GLU A 111 4.84 -13.87 -19.20
CA GLU A 111 3.93 -15.02 -19.12
C GLU A 111 3.14 -15.10 -17.79
N ILE A 112 2.89 -13.96 -17.15
CA ILE A 112 2.08 -13.88 -15.93
C ILE A 112 0.60 -13.79 -16.32
N ASP A 113 -0.21 -14.71 -15.79
CA ASP A 113 -1.63 -14.79 -16.08
C ASP A 113 -2.36 -13.51 -15.63
N VAL A 114 -2.81 -12.73 -16.61
CA VAL A 114 -3.66 -11.57 -16.38
C VAL A 114 -5.08 -11.96 -16.80
N PRO A 115 -5.99 -12.29 -15.86
CA PRO A 115 -7.38 -12.53 -16.23
C PRO A 115 -7.91 -11.26 -16.89
N PHE A 116 -8.29 -11.36 -18.17
CA PHE A 116 -8.93 -10.29 -18.91
C PHE A 116 -10.33 -10.07 -18.34
N ASN A 117 -10.48 -9.10 -17.44
CA ASN A 117 -11.78 -8.48 -17.23
C ASN A 117 -11.85 -7.24 -18.13
N THR A 118 -12.46 -7.42 -19.29
CA THR A 118 -13.04 -6.33 -20.08
C THR A 118 -14.13 -5.66 -19.25
N TYR A 119 -13.98 -4.34 -19.04
CA TYR A 119 -15.08 -3.46 -18.65
C TYR A 119 -16.18 -3.47 -19.70
#